data_AF-A0AAD8XVJ7-F1
#
_entry.id   AF-A0AAD8XVJ7-F1
#
_cell.length_a   1.000
_cell.length_b   1.000
_cell.length_c   1.000
_cell.angle_alpha   90.00
_cell.angle_beta   90.00
_cell.angle_gamma   90.00
#
_symmetry.space_group_name_H-M   'P 1'
#
loop_
_entity.id
_entity.type
_entity.pdbx_description
1 polymer ?
#
loop_
_entity_poly.entity_id
_entity_poly.type
_entity_poly.pdbx_seq_one_letter_code
_entity_poly.pdbx_strand_id
1 'polypeptide(L)'
;MSNEASYTWQQKWIAIAPKPFSLLSILGSSYILKHILTSKERRSQVYHHILLGLCAYDIIASFTMFWGTWAIPSGTPNVYLASGTIGTCNAQAFLQQLGVAVPIYTAELAAYYFLVVAFGWKERQLKRIEILLHLIPSALGWTSSIVGIATNSFSDSVFWCWYSPDKYGLRFGFFYGIVWACILLVCLLMALMYMKVLMQERKVKKYQHPNVVGATQTDTDRQTKQQRREKKASASKKIAAQAILYSGSFILTWLFASWARIYEMVNGKDAPFAIQALFTIFSPLQGFFNMWIYFRPRYARYRLDHPDFSITRFICDCGGLRSRLRTSGGSARANSTYRVGFDPAVANDLHDSSNAADKLSSKSATIKKLATNGDNRHCRNSTMKVVAGEDGGIEEENDPCQRQSTVRFADVNIGIEEEKVEEIADMIP
;
A
#
# COMPACT_ATOMS: atom_id res chain seq x y z
N MET A 1 17.46 -53.89 -14.96
CA MET A 1 16.09 -53.47 -15.32
C MET A 1 15.51 -52.77 -14.12
N SER A 2 15.62 -51.45 -14.06
CA SER A 2 15.05 -50.64 -12.99
C SER A 2 13.53 -50.72 -13.07
N ASN A 3 12.89 -51.21 -12.01
CA ASN A 3 11.45 -51.07 -11.81
C ASN A 3 11.12 -49.57 -11.90
N GLU A 4 10.61 -49.11 -13.05
CA GLU A 4 9.96 -47.82 -13.13
C GLU A 4 8.71 -47.92 -12.25
N ALA A 5 8.81 -47.44 -11.01
CA ALA A 5 7.65 -47.22 -10.18
C ALA A 5 6.69 -46.32 -10.98
N SER A 6 5.58 -46.90 -11.44
CA SER A 6 4.60 -46.19 -12.24
C SER A 6 3.91 -45.15 -11.36
N TYR A 7 4.34 -43.88 -11.48
CA TYR A 7 3.73 -42.77 -10.76
C TYR A 7 2.33 -42.48 -11.26
N THR A 8 1.42 -42.22 -10.33
CA THR A 8 0.03 -41.82 -10.64
C THR A 8 0.00 -40.44 -11.31
N TRP A 9 -1.06 -40.16 -12.06
CA TRP A 9 -1.23 -38.83 -12.66
C TRP A 9 -1.38 -37.73 -11.59
N GLN A 10 -1.92 -38.07 -10.41
CA GLN A 10 -2.00 -37.16 -9.26
C GLN A 10 -0.61 -36.76 -8.74
N GLN A 11 0.31 -37.72 -8.61
CA GLN A 11 1.69 -37.45 -8.19
C GLN A 11 2.41 -36.55 -9.21
N LYS A 12 2.18 -36.80 -10.51
CA LYS A 12 2.73 -35.95 -11.59
C LYS A 12 2.17 -34.52 -11.52
N TRP A 13 0.87 -34.37 -11.25
CA TRP A 13 0.23 -33.06 -11.09
C TRP A 13 0.86 -32.26 -9.95
N ILE A 14 0.97 -32.86 -8.77
CA ILE A 14 1.51 -32.20 -7.58
C ILE A 14 2.92 -31.65 -7.81
N ALA A 15 3.76 -32.39 -8.54
CA ALA A 15 5.12 -31.98 -8.85
C ALA A 15 5.22 -30.87 -9.91
N ILE A 16 4.36 -30.88 -10.93
CA ILE A 16 4.47 -29.99 -12.10
C ILE A 16 3.63 -28.73 -11.94
N ALA A 17 2.39 -28.84 -11.44
CA ALA A 17 1.41 -27.77 -11.45
C ALA A 17 1.87 -26.47 -10.74
N PRO A 18 2.56 -26.49 -9.58
CA PRO A 18 3.00 -25.27 -8.92
C PRO A 18 3.95 -24.40 -9.76
N LYS A 19 4.74 -25.02 -10.65
CA LYS A 19 5.85 -24.36 -11.37
C LYS A 19 5.40 -23.19 -12.25
N PRO A 20 4.47 -23.34 -13.22
CA PRO A 20 4.04 -22.22 -14.05
C PRO A 20 3.41 -21.08 -13.25
N PHE A 21 2.62 -21.39 -12.22
CA PHE A 21 1.98 -20.38 -11.38
C PHE A 21 2.98 -19.63 -10.50
N SER A 22 3.97 -20.34 -9.96
CA SER A 22 5.08 -19.73 -9.21
C SER A 22 5.90 -18.79 -10.09
N LEU A 23 6.12 -19.16 -11.37
CA LEU A 23 6.80 -18.28 -12.32
C LEU A 23 6.02 -16.99 -12.57
N LEU A 24 4.70 -17.06 -12.74
CA LEU A 24 3.84 -15.87 -12.87
C LEU A 24 3.95 -14.96 -11.64
N SER A 25 4.01 -15.54 -10.45
CA SER A 25 4.17 -14.80 -9.19
C SER A 25 5.54 -14.13 -9.08
N ILE A 26 6.63 -14.83 -9.40
CA ILE A 26 7.98 -14.26 -9.46
C ILE A 26 8.01 -13.05 -10.42
N LEU A 27 7.44 -13.20 -11.62
CA LEU A 27 7.37 -12.12 -12.61
C LEU A 27 6.54 -10.94 -12.10
N GLY A 28 5.38 -11.20 -11.48
CA GLY A 28 4.51 -10.17 -10.91
C GLY A 28 5.18 -9.35 -9.82
N SER A 29 5.75 -10.02 -8.82
CA SER A 29 6.47 -9.37 -7.72
C SER A 29 7.74 -8.67 -8.19
N SER A 30 8.48 -9.24 -9.15
CA SER A 30 9.65 -8.59 -9.76
C SER A 30 9.27 -7.31 -10.51
N TYR A 31 8.13 -7.30 -11.18
CA TYR A 31 7.65 -6.14 -11.92
C TYR A 31 7.21 -5.01 -10.99
N ILE A 32 6.51 -5.31 -9.88
CA ILE A 32 6.24 -4.34 -8.81
C ILE A 32 7.55 -3.77 -8.26
N LEU A 33 8.51 -4.64 -7.91
CA LEU A 33 9.80 -4.25 -7.35
C LEU A 33 10.55 -3.28 -8.28
N LYS A 34 10.68 -3.63 -9.56
CA LYS A 34 11.27 -2.76 -10.58
C LYS A 34 10.53 -1.42 -10.68
N HIS A 35 9.21 -1.45 -10.70
CA HIS A 35 8.40 -0.23 -10.80
C HIS A 35 8.59 0.68 -9.59
N ILE A 36 8.64 0.15 -8.37
CA ILE A 36 8.87 0.96 -7.16
C ILE A 36 10.28 1.55 -7.17
N LEU A 37 11.31 0.72 -7.40
CA LEU A 37 12.72 1.12 -7.29
C LEU A 37 13.14 2.20 -8.30
N THR A 38 12.46 2.29 -9.44
CA THR A 38 12.76 3.25 -10.51
C THR A 38 12.38 4.70 -10.20
N SER A 39 11.55 4.97 -9.18
CA SER A 39 11.21 6.35 -8.78
C SER A 39 11.64 6.67 -7.36
N LYS A 40 12.30 7.82 -7.17
CA LYS A 40 12.64 8.34 -5.84
C LYS A 40 11.38 8.70 -5.03
N GLU A 41 10.35 9.22 -5.69
CA GLU A 41 9.09 9.60 -5.06
C GLU A 41 8.36 8.38 -4.49
N ARG A 42 8.26 7.29 -5.27
CA ARG A 42 7.65 6.03 -4.79
C ARG A 42 8.40 5.45 -3.60
N ARG A 43 9.73 5.48 -3.64
CA ARG A 43 10.62 5.06 -2.53
C ARG A 43 10.63 5.99 -1.32
N SER A 44 9.76 6.99 -1.26
CA SER A 44 9.65 7.85 -0.09
C SER A 44 8.40 7.54 0.75
N GLN A 45 7.54 6.64 0.27
CA GLN A 45 6.22 6.33 0.82
C GLN A 45 6.23 4.97 1.54
N VAL A 46 5.73 4.94 2.78
CA VAL A 46 5.65 3.73 3.63
C VAL A 46 4.85 2.61 2.95
N TYR A 47 3.76 2.95 2.24
CA TYR A 47 3.01 1.98 1.44
C TYR A 47 3.93 1.15 0.52
N HIS A 48 4.80 1.83 -0.22
CA HIS A 48 5.70 1.17 -1.14
C HIS A 48 6.78 0.37 -0.40
N HIS A 49 7.21 0.78 0.79
CA HIS A 49 8.17 0.03 1.59
C HIS A 49 7.59 -1.30 2.08
N ILE A 50 6.35 -1.31 2.58
CA ILE A 50 5.61 -2.54 2.92
C ILE A 50 5.53 -3.45 1.69
N LEU A 51 5.17 -2.90 0.52
CA LEU A 51 5.11 -3.66 -0.73
C LEU A 51 6.48 -4.21 -1.17
N LEU A 52 7.57 -3.47 -0.96
CA LEU A 52 8.92 -3.97 -1.25
C LEU A 52 9.24 -5.20 -0.39
N GLY A 53 8.92 -5.15 0.91
CA GLY A 53 9.07 -6.28 1.83
C GLY A 53 8.22 -7.48 1.39
N LEU A 54 6.93 -7.25 1.12
CA LEU A 54 6.00 -8.26 0.62
C LEU A 54 6.53 -8.95 -0.64
N CYS A 55 6.91 -8.17 -1.66
CA CYS A 55 7.42 -8.71 -2.93
C CYS A 55 8.75 -9.45 -2.77
N ALA A 56 9.64 -9.01 -1.88
CA ALA A 56 10.93 -9.68 -1.66
C ALA A 56 10.75 -11.10 -1.09
N TYR A 57 9.95 -11.25 -0.03
CA TYR A 57 9.67 -12.57 0.54
C TYR A 57 8.78 -13.43 -0.36
N ASP A 58 7.87 -12.83 -1.11
CA ASP A 58 7.03 -13.53 -2.08
C ASP A 58 7.82 -14.10 -3.26
N ILE A 59 8.86 -13.40 -3.75
CA ILE A 59 9.80 -13.93 -4.75
C ILE A 59 10.55 -15.14 -4.19
N ILE A 60 11.03 -15.07 -2.94
CA ILE A 60 11.73 -16.18 -2.29
C ILE A 60 10.80 -17.40 -2.17
N ALA A 61 9.59 -17.21 -1.65
CA ALA A 61 8.61 -18.29 -1.48
C ALA A 61 8.13 -18.86 -2.84
N SER A 62 7.96 -18.01 -3.85
CA SER A 62 7.58 -18.47 -5.19
C SER A 62 8.74 -19.23 -5.85
N PHE A 63 9.99 -18.82 -5.63
CA PHE A 63 11.16 -19.55 -6.11
C PHE A 63 11.24 -20.95 -5.49
N THR A 64 10.99 -21.11 -4.19
CA THR A 64 11.02 -22.42 -3.53
C THR A 64 9.89 -23.34 -3.99
N MET A 65 8.69 -22.79 -4.25
CA MET A 65 7.58 -23.52 -4.86
C MET A 65 7.87 -23.91 -6.32
N PHE A 66 8.55 -23.06 -7.09
CA PHE A 66 9.03 -23.38 -8.43
C PHE A 66 10.07 -24.51 -8.40
N TRP A 67 11.01 -24.46 -7.43
CA TRP A 67 11.98 -25.53 -7.21
C TRP A 67 11.25 -26.85 -6.94
N GLY A 68 10.22 -26.82 -6.08
CA GLY A 68 9.26 -27.91 -5.87
C GLY A 68 9.94 -29.24 -5.54
N THR A 69 9.49 -30.32 -6.15
CA THR A 69 10.00 -31.67 -5.85
C THR A 69 11.46 -31.90 -6.28
N TRP A 70 12.05 -31.04 -7.13
CA TRP A 70 13.46 -31.20 -7.54
C TRP A 70 14.45 -31.00 -6.39
N ALA A 71 14.07 -30.35 -5.30
CA ALA A 71 14.94 -30.21 -4.13
C ALA A 71 14.86 -31.42 -3.18
N ILE A 72 13.82 -32.27 -3.31
CA ILE A 72 13.60 -33.44 -2.47
C ILE A 72 14.64 -34.53 -2.82
N PRO A 73 15.23 -35.24 -1.83
CA PRO A 73 16.26 -36.24 -2.07
C PRO A 73 15.84 -37.30 -3.11
N SER A 74 16.77 -37.64 -4.02
CA SER A 74 16.53 -38.70 -5.00
C SER A 74 16.23 -40.03 -4.31
N GLY A 75 15.30 -40.80 -4.89
CA GLY A 75 14.85 -42.07 -4.31
C GLY A 75 13.76 -41.96 -3.23
N THR A 76 13.29 -40.74 -2.91
CA THR A 76 12.14 -40.56 -2.00
C THR A 76 10.89 -41.26 -2.57
N PRO A 77 10.27 -42.20 -1.85
CA PRO A 77 9.10 -42.93 -2.34
C PRO A 77 7.93 -42.00 -2.63
N ASN A 78 7.14 -42.31 -3.67
CA ASN A 78 5.90 -41.58 -4.02
C ASN A 78 6.06 -40.10 -4.43
N VAL A 79 7.29 -39.61 -4.62
CA VAL A 79 7.56 -38.24 -5.05
C VAL A 79 8.09 -38.21 -6.48
N TYR A 80 7.27 -37.74 -7.41
CA TYR A 80 7.66 -37.60 -8.80
C TYR A 80 8.70 -36.49 -8.99
N LEU A 81 9.73 -36.75 -9.80
CA LEU A 81 10.88 -35.85 -10.07
C LEU A 81 11.70 -35.47 -8.83
N ALA A 82 11.75 -36.31 -7.80
CA ALA A 82 12.71 -36.15 -6.71
C ALA A 82 14.14 -36.38 -7.24
N SER A 83 14.95 -35.31 -7.29
CA SER A 83 16.31 -35.34 -7.86
C SER A 83 17.35 -34.61 -7.01
N GLY A 84 16.98 -34.17 -5.80
CA GLY A 84 17.82 -33.41 -4.90
C GLY A 84 18.65 -34.27 -3.95
N THR A 85 19.14 -33.61 -2.90
CA THR A 85 19.87 -34.17 -1.77
C THR A 85 19.28 -33.67 -0.45
N ILE A 86 19.73 -34.20 0.68
CA ILE A 86 19.37 -33.67 2.01
C ILE A 86 19.70 -32.17 2.12
N GLY A 87 20.84 -31.75 1.55
CA GLY A 87 21.26 -30.36 1.54
C GLY A 87 20.32 -29.44 0.75
N THR A 88 19.89 -29.85 -0.45
CA THR A 88 18.93 -29.05 -1.24
C THR A 88 17.56 -29.01 -0.59
N CYS A 89 17.14 -30.11 0.05
CA CYS A 89 15.89 -30.18 0.78
C CYS A 89 15.87 -29.22 1.97
N ASN A 90 16.94 -29.21 2.77
CA ASN A 90 17.11 -28.26 3.87
C ASN A 90 17.16 -26.80 3.38
N ALA A 91 17.86 -26.53 2.28
CA ALA A 91 17.91 -25.19 1.69
C ALA A 91 16.53 -24.72 1.21
N GLN A 92 15.78 -25.60 0.55
CA GLN A 92 14.42 -25.29 0.13
C GLN A 92 13.51 -25.04 1.32
N ALA A 93 13.55 -25.89 2.35
CA ALA A 93 12.72 -25.74 3.54
C ALA A 93 13.03 -24.44 4.31
N PHE A 94 14.32 -24.09 4.44
CA PHE A 94 14.76 -22.85 5.07
C PHE A 94 14.19 -21.61 4.35
N LEU A 95 14.33 -21.56 3.04
CA LEU A 95 13.84 -20.45 2.21
C LEU A 95 12.31 -20.42 2.14
N GLN A 96 11.66 -21.58 2.05
CA GLN A 96 10.20 -21.72 2.05
C GLN A 96 9.63 -21.19 3.36
N GLN A 97 10.30 -21.44 4.47
CA GLN A 97 9.87 -21.01 5.79
C GLN A 97 9.96 -19.48 5.97
N LEU A 98 10.90 -18.79 5.29
CA LEU A 98 10.92 -17.32 5.25
C LEU A 98 9.63 -16.75 4.65
N GLY A 99 8.91 -17.53 3.84
CA GLY A 99 7.60 -17.18 3.29
C GLY A 99 6.53 -16.86 4.33
N VAL A 100 6.72 -17.19 5.62
CA VAL A 100 5.80 -16.75 6.69
C VAL A 100 5.74 -15.22 6.85
N ALA A 101 6.74 -14.49 6.35
CA ALA A 101 6.70 -13.02 6.33
C ALA A 101 5.60 -12.48 5.40
N VAL A 102 5.23 -13.21 4.36
CA VAL A 102 4.23 -12.82 3.35
C VAL A 102 2.84 -12.54 3.95
N PRO A 103 2.21 -13.45 4.73
CA PRO A 103 0.93 -13.18 5.39
C PRO A 103 1.02 -12.01 6.39
N ILE A 104 2.16 -11.84 7.07
CA ILE A 104 2.38 -10.74 8.03
C ILE A 104 2.37 -9.40 7.29
N TYR A 105 3.13 -9.28 6.19
CA TYR A 105 3.11 -8.07 5.36
C TYR A 105 1.73 -7.76 4.78
N THR A 106 0.94 -8.78 4.42
CA THR A 106 -0.44 -8.56 3.99
C THR A 106 -1.32 -8.02 5.13
N ALA A 107 -1.16 -8.53 6.34
CA ALA A 107 -1.86 -8.01 7.52
C ALA A 107 -1.43 -6.58 7.87
N GLU A 108 -0.14 -6.27 7.77
CA GLU A 108 0.40 -4.91 7.93
C GLU A 108 -0.12 -3.96 6.86
N LEU A 109 -0.27 -4.43 5.61
CA LEU A 109 -0.85 -3.64 4.54
C LEU A 109 -2.35 -3.35 4.79
N ALA A 110 -3.10 -4.33 5.29
CA ALA A 110 -4.48 -4.13 5.72
C ALA A 110 -4.56 -3.12 6.88
N ALA A 111 -3.64 -3.19 7.85
CA ALA A 111 -3.54 -2.24 8.94
C ALA A 111 -3.20 -0.84 8.44
N TYR A 112 -2.22 -0.71 7.53
CA TYR A 112 -1.86 0.55 6.88
C TYR A 112 -3.08 1.24 6.27
N TYR A 113 -3.86 0.52 5.44
CA TYR A 113 -5.06 1.08 4.82
C TYR A 113 -6.12 1.47 5.85
N PHE A 114 -6.34 0.64 6.86
CA PHE A 114 -7.27 0.95 7.94
C PHE A 114 -6.85 2.21 8.70
N LEU A 115 -5.57 2.37 9.05
CA LEU A 115 -5.05 3.54 9.76
C LEU A 115 -5.22 4.83 8.94
N VAL A 116 -4.94 4.77 7.63
CA VAL A 116 -5.11 5.91 6.73
C VAL A 116 -6.58 6.29 6.58
N VAL A 117 -7.49 5.32 6.37
CA VAL A 117 -8.91 5.60 6.11
C VAL A 117 -9.69 5.93 7.39
N ALA A 118 -9.48 5.17 8.46
CA ALA A 118 -10.27 5.28 9.69
C ALA A 118 -9.76 6.36 10.62
N PHE A 119 -8.43 6.53 10.72
CA PHE A 119 -7.80 7.49 11.62
C PHE A 119 -7.14 8.67 10.90
N GLY A 120 -7.09 8.68 9.57
CA GLY A 120 -6.47 9.77 8.82
C GLY A 120 -4.97 9.88 9.06
N TRP A 121 -4.30 8.76 9.38
CA TRP A 121 -2.86 8.77 9.65
C TRP A 121 -2.07 9.32 8.47
N LYS A 122 -1.14 10.21 8.78
CA LYS A 122 -0.24 10.82 7.81
C LYS A 122 1.04 10.01 7.67
N GLU A 123 1.73 10.23 6.55
CA GLU A 123 3.03 9.62 6.25
C GLU A 123 4.05 9.78 7.41
N ARG A 124 4.08 10.94 8.06
CA ARG A 124 4.96 11.18 9.23
C ARG A 124 4.66 10.26 10.41
N GLN A 125 3.38 9.95 10.64
CA GLN A 125 2.97 9.05 11.72
C GLN A 125 3.32 7.60 11.37
N LEU A 126 3.11 7.21 10.11
CA LEU A 126 3.43 5.88 9.59
C LEU A 126 4.94 5.60 9.62
N LYS A 127 5.77 6.59 9.26
CA LYS A 127 7.24 6.48 9.34
C LYS A 127 7.78 6.20 10.74
N ARG A 128 7.05 6.57 11.80
CA ARG A 128 7.48 6.28 13.18
C ARG A 128 7.38 4.80 13.53
N ILE A 129 6.42 4.09 12.93
CA ILE A 129 6.20 2.66 13.20
C ILE A 129 6.84 1.76 12.12
N GLU A 130 7.35 2.34 11.04
CA GLU A 130 7.90 1.62 9.88
C GLU A 130 8.99 0.60 10.24
N ILE A 131 9.86 0.92 11.21
CA ILE A 131 10.88 -0.02 11.68
C ILE A 131 10.22 -1.29 12.22
N LEU A 132 9.14 -1.17 12.98
CA LEU A 132 8.41 -2.32 13.51
C LEU A 132 7.74 -3.13 12.39
N LEU A 133 7.18 -2.45 11.38
CA LEU A 133 6.56 -3.09 10.21
C LEU A 133 7.54 -3.94 9.40
N HIS A 134 8.85 -3.68 9.47
CA HIS A 134 9.84 -4.54 8.79
C HIS A 134 10.53 -5.53 9.73
N LEU A 135 10.67 -5.14 11.01
CA LEU A 135 11.32 -5.98 12.02
C LEU A 135 10.46 -7.20 12.38
N ILE A 136 9.16 -7.04 12.58
CA ILE A 136 8.25 -8.14 12.98
C ILE A 136 8.24 -9.29 11.96
N PRO A 137 7.91 -9.06 10.67
CA PRO A 137 7.87 -10.13 9.67
C PRO A 137 9.23 -10.79 9.49
N SER A 138 10.30 -9.99 9.49
CA SER A 138 11.66 -10.51 9.32
C SER A 138 12.11 -11.33 10.53
N ALA A 139 11.88 -10.84 11.75
CA ALA A 139 12.25 -11.56 12.96
C ALA A 139 11.54 -12.91 13.05
N LEU A 140 10.23 -12.97 12.78
CA LEU A 140 9.48 -14.22 12.81
C LEU A 140 9.90 -15.18 11.68
N GLY A 141 10.11 -14.67 10.47
CA GLY A 141 10.60 -15.47 9.34
C GLY A 141 11.96 -16.09 9.61
N TRP A 142 12.97 -15.27 9.91
CA TRP A 142 14.32 -15.74 10.15
C TRP A 142 14.42 -16.64 11.39
N THR A 143 13.78 -16.27 12.50
CA THR A 143 13.80 -17.10 13.71
C THR A 143 13.21 -18.48 13.44
N SER A 144 12.05 -18.54 12.79
CA SER A 144 11.45 -19.84 12.47
C SER A 144 12.29 -20.67 11.49
N SER A 145 12.90 -20.07 10.47
CA SER A 145 13.80 -20.79 9.56
C SER A 145 15.06 -21.30 10.26
N ILE A 146 15.66 -20.49 11.14
CA ILE A 146 16.87 -20.83 11.91
C ILE A 146 16.58 -21.96 12.90
N VAL A 147 15.46 -21.90 13.61
CA VAL A 147 15.06 -22.98 14.53
C VAL A 147 14.91 -24.29 13.76
N GLY A 148 14.19 -24.28 12.63
CA GLY A 148 13.96 -25.49 11.85
C GLY A 148 15.24 -26.17 11.35
N ILE A 149 16.24 -25.40 10.91
CA ILE A 149 17.53 -25.96 10.50
C ILE A 149 18.37 -26.40 11.71
N ALA A 150 18.41 -25.62 12.79
CA ALA A 150 19.20 -25.94 13.99
C ALA A 150 18.70 -27.20 14.70
N THR A 151 17.39 -27.46 14.66
CA THR A 151 16.76 -28.64 15.27
C THR A 151 16.60 -29.81 14.30
N ASN A 152 17.20 -29.75 13.10
CA ASN A 152 17.07 -30.77 12.04
C ASN A 152 15.61 -31.21 11.81
N SER A 153 14.68 -30.25 11.81
CA SER A 153 13.25 -30.51 11.79
C SER A 153 12.62 -30.41 10.40
N PHE A 154 13.44 -30.32 9.35
CA PHE A 154 12.99 -30.29 7.96
C PHE A 154 13.02 -31.68 7.33
N SER A 155 12.02 -31.98 6.50
CA SER A 155 11.90 -33.20 5.70
C SER A 155 11.11 -32.92 4.41
N ASP A 156 10.95 -33.94 3.57
CA ASP A 156 10.00 -33.88 2.48
C ASP A 156 8.56 -33.79 3.02
N SER A 157 7.73 -32.96 2.36
CA SER A 157 6.32 -32.73 2.71
C SER A 157 5.44 -32.85 1.47
N VAL A 158 5.71 -33.85 0.63
CA VAL A 158 5.02 -34.19 -0.63
C VAL A 158 5.23 -33.16 -1.76
N PHE A 159 4.87 -31.90 -1.54
CA PHE A 159 4.93 -30.84 -2.56
C PHE A 159 6.34 -30.24 -2.70
N TRP A 160 7.02 -30.12 -1.56
CA TRP A 160 8.34 -29.52 -1.38
C TRP A 160 8.90 -29.96 -0.01
N CYS A 161 10.13 -29.58 0.30
CA CYS A 161 10.72 -29.73 1.62
C CYS A 161 10.25 -28.63 2.56
N TRP A 162 9.84 -29.02 3.77
CA TRP A 162 9.36 -28.11 4.81
C TRP A 162 9.52 -28.77 6.20
N TYR A 163 8.93 -28.20 7.25
CA TYR A 163 8.87 -28.84 8.56
C TYR A 163 8.32 -30.26 8.47
N SER A 164 8.93 -31.19 9.18
CA SER A 164 8.57 -32.60 9.14
C SER A 164 7.14 -32.87 9.63
N PRO A 165 6.40 -33.85 9.04
CA PRO A 165 5.04 -34.19 9.43
C PRO A 165 4.84 -34.48 10.91
N ASP A 166 5.82 -35.08 11.59
CA ASP A 166 5.77 -35.40 13.03
C ASP A 166 5.93 -34.17 13.93
N LYS A 167 6.36 -33.02 13.39
CA LYS A 167 6.62 -31.78 14.14
C LYS A 167 5.41 -30.85 14.10
N TYR A 168 4.23 -31.36 14.48
CA TYR A 168 2.96 -30.60 14.47
C TYR A 168 3.03 -29.28 15.23
N GLY A 169 3.67 -29.27 16.40
CA GLY A 169 3.84 -28.06 17.22
C GLY A 169 4.63 -26.95 16.51
N LEU A 170 5.69 -27.31 15.78
CA LEU A 170 6.49 -26.34 15.01
C LEU A 170 5.72 -25.85 13.78
N ARG A 171 5.07 -26.75 13.04
CA ARG A 171 4.22 -26.39 11.90
C ARG A 171 3.10 -25.43 12.29
N PHE A 172 2.45 -25.68 13.43
CA PHE A 172 1.40 -24.81 13.93
C PHE A 172 1.98 -23.50 14.47
N GLY A 173 2.91 -23.55 15.41
CA GLY A 173 3.43 -22.37 16.11
C GLY A 173 4.18 -21.40 15.19
N PHE A 174 5.00 -21.90 14.27
CA PHE A 174 5.85 -21.08 13.40
C PHE A 174 5.26 -20.79 12.02
N PHE A 175 4.09 -21.32 11.69
CA PHE A 175 3.52 -21.10 10.36
C PHE A 175 2.00 -20.98 10.38
N TYR A 176 1.26 -22.08 10.54
CA TYR A 176 -0.20 -22.04 10.37
C TYR A 176 -0.92 -21.17 11.39
N GLY A 177 -0.49 -21.19 12.65
CA GLY A 177 -1.02 -20.31 13.70
C GLY A 177 -0.81 -18.83 13.37
N ILE A 178 0.37 -18.47 12.85
CA ILE A 178 0.69 -17.09 12.42
C ILE A 178 -0.16 -16.70 11.21
N VAL A 179 -0.23 -17.57 10.18
CA VAL A 179 -1.03 -17.36 8.96
C VAL A 179 -2.50 -17.14 9.33
N TRP A 180 -3.07 -18.02 10.17
CA TRP A 180 -4.48 -17.92 10.56
C TRP A 180 -4.76 -16.72 11.44
N ALA A 181 -3.85 -16.34 12.33
CA ALA A 181 -3.95 -15.08 13.06
C ALA A 181 -3.95 -13.87 12.12
N CYS A 182 -3.11 -13.87 11.08
CA CYS A 182 -3.09 -12.83 10.05
C CYS A 182 -4.40 -12.80 9.25
N ILE A 183 -4.95 -13.96 8.86
CA ILE A 183 -6.25 -14.05 8.16
C ILE A 183 -7.37 -13.46 9.04
N LEU A 184 -7.43 -13.85 10.32
CA LEU A 184 -8.43 -13.32 11.25
C LEU A 184 -8.29 -11.80 11.43
N LEU A 185 -7.06 -11.31 11.59
CA LEU A 185 -6.79 -9.87 11.70
C LEU A 185 -7.20 -9.10 10.43
N VAL A 186 -6.86 -9.62 9.25
CA VAL A 186 -7.25 -9.02 7.97
C VAL A 186 -8.78 -8.97 7.85
N CYS A 187 -9.47 -10.07 8.13
CA CYS A 187 -10.94 -10.11 8.10
C CYS A 187 -11.55 -9.08 9.06
N LEU A 188 -11.03 -8.98 10.30
CA LEU A 188 -11.46 -7.98 11.27
C LEU A 188 -11.25 -6.56 10.76
N LEU A 189 -10.05 -6.23 10.27
CA LEU A 189 -9.71 -4.90 9.77
C LEU A 189 -10.56 -4.53 8.54
N MET A 190 -10.81 -5.47 7.63
CA MET A 190 -11.67 -5.23 6.47
C MET A 190 -13.13 -5.02 6.87
N ALA A 191 -13.65 -5.77 7.85
CA ALA A 191 -14.99 -5.55 8.39
C ALA A 191 -15.11 -4.16 9.04
N LEU A 192 -14.13 -3.78 9.88
CA LEU A 192 -14.09 -2.46 10.51
C LEU A 192 -13.96 -1.34 9.49
N MET A 193 -13.11 -1.51 8.46
CA MET A 193 -12.95 -0.57 7.37
C MET A 193 -14.25 -0.39 6.59
N TYR A 194 -14.93 -1.48 6.23
CA TYR A 194 -16.22 -1.44 5.56
C TYR A 194 -17.26 -0.67 6.37
N MET A 195 -17.37 -0.95 7.68
CA MET A 195 -18.26 -0.23 8.58
C MET A 195 -17.93 1.27 8.65
N LYS A 196 -16.64 1.63 8.72
CA LYS A 196 -16.20 3.04 8.73
C LYS A 196 -16.56 3.77 7.44
N VAL A 197 -16.34 3.15 6.28
CA VAL A 197 -16.71 3.73 4.98
C VAL A 197 -18.23 3.92 4.88
N LEU A 198 -19.03 2.93 5.28
CA LEU A 198 -20.50 3.06 5.31
C LEU A 198 -20.97 4.19 6.23
N MET A 199 -20.35 4.34 7.41
CA MET A 199 -20.66 5.45 8.31
C MET A 199 -20.30 6.81 7.70
N GLN A 200 -19.18 6.91 6.98
CA GLN A 200 -18.77 8.12 6.28
C GLN A 200 -19.77 8.48 5.17
N GLU A 201 -20.21 7.50 4.38
CA GLU A 201 -21.21 7.72 3.32
C GLU A 201 -22.55 8.22 3.88
N ARG A 202 -23.05 7.58 4.95
CA ARG A 202 -24.30 7.98 5.60
C ARG A 202 -24.21 9.41 6.13
N LYS A 203 -23.07 9.81 6.69
CA LYS A 203 -22.83 11.18 7.12
C LYS A 203 -22.89 12.14 5.94
N VAL A 204 -22.19 11.87 4.84
CA VAL A 204 -22.20 12.73 3.64
C VAL A 204 -23.61 12.90 3.09
N LYS A 205 -24.38 11.83 2.91
CA LYS A 205 -25.78 11.89 2.43
C LYS A 205 -26.69 12.73 3.34
N LYS A 206 -26.50 12.65 4.67
CA LYS A 206 -27.27 13.46 5.63
C LYS A 206 -27.04 14.96 5.46
N TYR A 207 -25.84 15.39 5.03
CA TYR A 207 -25.52 16.80 4.81
C TYR A 207 -25.90 17.30 3.41
N GLN A 208 -26.26 16.42 2.46
CA GLN A 208 -26.70 16.79 1.11
C GLN A 208 -28.13 17.37 1.06
N HIS A 209 -28.92 17.23 2.13
CA HIS A 209 -30.29 17.78 2.21
C HIS A 209 -30.46 18.85 3.31
N PRO A 210 -29.90 20.06 3.18
CA PRO A 210 -30.39 21.21 3.94
C PRO A 210 -31.61 21.81 3.21
N ASN A 211 -32.71 22.04 3.93
CA ASN A 211 -33.82 22.88 3.46
C ASN A 211 -33.26 24.26 3.05
N VAL A 212 -33.32 24.59 1.76
CA VAL A 212 -32.81 25.85 1.21
C VAL A 212 -33.84 26.94 1.46
N VAL A 213 -33.61 27.80 2.46
CA VAL A 213 -34.28 29.09 2.59
C VAL A 213 -33.21 30.14 2.94
N GLY A 214 -32.90 31.02 1.99
CA GLY A 214 -32.14 32.27 2.19
C GLY A 214 -30.62 32.19 1.97
N ALA A 215 -30.17 32.56 0.76
CA ALA A 215 -28.76 32.63 0.41
C ALA A 215 -28.02 33.75 1.18
N THR A 216 -27.07 33.38 2.05
CA THR A 216 -26.17 34.30 2.77
C THR A 216 -24.72 33.85 2.58
N GLN A 217 -23.71 34.71 2.84
CA GLN A 217 -22.27 34.36 2.69
C GLN A 217 -21.85 33.06 3.41
N THR A 218 -22.61 32.63 4.41
CA THR A 218 -22.52 31.31 5.05
C THR A 218 -22.73 30.12 4.12
N ASP A 219 -23.35 30.29 2.95
CA ASP A 219 -23.62 29.21 2.00
C ASP A 219 -22.39 28.85 1.15
N THR A 220 -21.53 29.81 0.82
CA THR A 220 -20.30 29.52 0.07
C THR A 220 -19.32 28.68 0.89
N ASP A 221 -19.15 29.00 2.18
CA ASP A 221 -18.33 28.21 3.11
C ASP A 221 -18.92 26.82 3.39
N ARG A 222 -20.26 26.70 3.44
CA ARG A 222 -20.96 25.42 3.61
C ARG A 222 -20.81 24.53 2.37
N GLN A 223 -21.01 25.09 1.18
CA GLN A 223 -20.81 24.37 -0.09
C GLN A 223 -19.37 23.90 -0.25
N THR A 224 -18.39 24.75 0.08
CA THR A 224 -16.96 24.40 0.03
C THR A 224 -16.64 23.26 1.01
N LYS A 225 -17.15 23.32 2.25
CA LYS A 225 -16.98 22.25 3.25
C LYS A 225 -17.66 20.95 2.82
N GLN A 226 -18.81 21.02 2.15
CA GLN A 226 -19.52 19.85 1.66
C GLN A 226 -18.77 19.18 0.50
N GLN A 227 -18.33 19.95 -0.49
CA GLN A 227 -17.53 19.43 -1.61
C GLN A 227 -16.25 18.75 -1.11
N ARG A 228 -15.57 19.32 -0.12
CA ARG A 228 -14.38 18.72 0.51
C ARG A 228 -14.71 17.38 1.18
N ARG A 229 -15.83 17.28 1.91
CA ARG A 229 -16.28 16.03 2.53
C ARG A 229 -16.62 14.96 1.50
N GLU A 230 -17.27 15.32 0.41
CA GLU A 230 -17.61 14.43 -0.70
C GLU A 230 -16.35 13.90 -1.39
N LYS A 231 -15.39 14.78 -1.70
CA LYS A 231 -14.07 14.40 -2.24
C LYS A 231 -13.33 13.44 -1.31
N LYS A 232 -13.24 13.76 -0.01
CA LYS A 232 -12.59 12.89 0.99
C LYS A 232 -13.27 11.53 1.11
N ALA A 233 -14.60 11.48 1.08
CA ALA A 233 -15.35 10.23 1.11
C ALA A 233 -15.08 9.40 -0.17
N SER A 234 -15.08 10.04 -1.34
CA SER A 234 -14.76 9.39 -2.62
C SER A 234 -13.34 8.80 -2.62
N ALA A 235 -12.35 9.56 -2.16
CA ALA A 235 -10.97 9.10 -1.97
C ALA A 235 -10.88 7.88 -1.04
N SER A 236 -11.51 7.97 0.12
CA SER A 236 -11.54 6.89 1.12
C SER A 236 -12.10 5.59 0.54
N LYS A 237 -13.12 5.67 -0.32
CA LYS A 237 -13.68 4.49 -1.02
C LYS A 237 -12.69 3.86 -1.98
N LYS A 238 -11.95 4.66 -2.76
CA LYS A 238 -10.93 4.14 -3.70
C LYS A 238 -9.84 3.38 -2.95
N ILE A 239 -9.34 3.98 -1.86
CA ILE A 239 -8.32 3.37 -1.00
C ILE A 239 -8.87 2.09 -0.35
N ALA A 240 -10.08 2.12 0.20
CA ALA A 240 -10.71 0.95 0.81
C ALA A 240 -10.95 -0.18 -0.21
N ALA A 241 -11.35 0.15 -1.44
CA ALA A 241 -11.50 -0.84 -2.50
C ALA A 241 -10.17 -1.54 -2.81
N GLN A 242 -9.06 -0.81 -2.82
CA GLN A 242 -7.73 -1.38 -3.01
C GLN A 242 -7.35 -2.33 -1.87
N ALA A 243 -7.61 -1.93 -0.62
CA ALA A 243 -7.38 -2.75 0.56
C ALA A 243 -8.20 -4.07 0.54
N ILE A 244 -9.47 -3.99 0.14
CA ILE A 244 -10.34 -5.17 -0.03
C ILE A 244 -9.80 -6.10 -1.11
N LEU A 245 -9.30 -5.56 -2.23
CA LEU A 245 -8.74 -6.37 -3.30
C LEU A 245 -7.47 -7.11 -2.86
N TYR A 246 -6.54 -6.43 -2.18
CA TYR A 246 -5.35 -7.09 -1.60
C TYR A 246 -5.73 -8.19 -0.61
N SER A 247 -6.68 -7.90 0.28
CA SER A 247 -7.16 -8.85 1.29
C SER A 247 -7.86 -10.05 0.66
N GLY A 248 -8.71 -9.82 -0.34
CA GLY A 248 -9.42 -10.86 -1.08
C GLY A 248 -8.47 -11.77 -1.85
N SER A 249 -7.44 -11.21 -2.48
CA SER A 249 -6.38 -12.00 -3.11
C SER A 249 -5.66 -12.89 -2.10
N PHE A 250 -5.31 -12.35 -0.93
CA PHE A 250 -4.62 -13.12 0.10
C PHE A 250 -5.50 -14.25 0.66
N ILE A 251 -6.77 -13.99 0.91
CA ILE A 251 -7.72 -15.03 1.35
C ILE A 251 -7.84 -16.12 0.27
N LEU A 252 -7.94 -15.73 -1.01
CA LEU A 252 -8.05 -16.66 -2.12
C LEU A 252 -6.82 -17.58 -2.24
N THR A 253 -5.60 -17.03 -2.12
CA THR A 253 -4.36 -17.81 -2.23
C THR A 253 -4.19 -18.78 -1.05
N TRP A 254 -4.70 -18.44 0.13
CA TRP A 254 -4.58 -19.23 1.35
C TRP A 254 -5.77 -20.14 1.67
N LEU A 255 -6.88 -20.00 0.95
CA LEU A 255 -8.12 -20.76 1.19
C LEU A 255 -7.87 -22.27 1.15
N PHE A 256 -7.32 -22.76 0.05
CA PHE A 256 -7.13 -24.20 -0.17
C PHE A 256 -6.00 -24.77 0.69
N ALA A 257 -4.94 -24.00 0.91
CA ALA A 257 -3.85 -24.37 1.82
C ALA A 257 -4.36 -24.55 3.26
N SER A 258 -5.16 -23.60 3.74
CA SER A 258 -5.75 -23.66 5.08
C SER A 258 -6.74 -24.80 5.20
N TRP A 259 -7.61 -24.98 4.20
CA TRP A 259 -8.58 -26.06 4.20
C TRP A 259 -7.91 -27.44 4.18
N ALA A 260 -6.87 -27.62 3.37
CA ALA A 260 -6.12 -28.88 3.34
C ALA A 260 -5.57 -29.26 4.73
N ARG A 261 -5.13 -28.27 5.50
CA ARG A 261 -4.52 -28.48 6.83
C ARG A 261 -5.55 -28.68 7.91
N ILE A 262 -6.65 -27.94 7.87
CA ILE A 262 -7.79 -28.18 8.74
C ILE A 262 -8.33 -29.60 8.51
N TYR A 263 -8.44 -30.03 7.25
CA TYR A 263 -8.89 -31.38 6.92
C TYR A 263 -7.97 -32.45 7.50
N GLU A 264 -6.65 -32.29 7.37
CA GLU A 264 -5.64 -33.19 7.93
C GLU A 264 -5.73 -33.24 9.47
N MET A 265 -5.88 -32.09 10.13
CA MET A 265 -6.00 -32.01 11.59
C MET A 265 -7.28 -32.65 12.13
N VAL A 266 -8.40 -32.55 11.40
CA VAL A 266 -9.70 -33.08 11.84
C VAL A 266 -9.84 -34.57 11.53
N ASN A 267 -9.39 -35.02 10.36
CA ASN A 267 -9.63 -36.37 9.88
C ASN A 267 -8.43 -37.32 10.04
N GLY A 268 -7.25 -36.80 10.37
CA GLY A 268 -6.00 -37.58 10.45
C GLY A 268 -5.56 -38.17 9.11
N LYS A 269 -6.07 -37.63 7.98
CA LYS A 269 -5.83 -38.11 6.61
C LYS A 269 -5.56 -36.93 5.69
N ASP A 270 -4.81 -37.19 4.62
CA ASP A 270 -4.57 -36.18 3.59
C ASP A 270 -5.87 -35.67 2.98
N ALA A 271 -5.90 -34.38 2.67
CA ALA A 271 -7.02 -33.75 2.00
C ALA A 271 -7.30 -34.41 0.63
N PRO A 272 -8.56 -34.45 0.17
CA PRO A 272 -8.89 -34.97 -1.15
C PRO A 272 -8.05 -34.30 -2.24
N PHE A 273 -7.68 -35.07 -3.27
CA PHE A 273 -6.82 -34.57 -4.34
C PHE A 273 -7.29 -33.26 -4.97
N ALA A 274 -8.62 -33.06 -5.12
CA ALA A 274 -9.15 -31.81 -5.65
C ALA A 274 -8.72 -30.56 -4.84
N ILE A 275 -8.68 -30.66 -3.51
CA ILE A 275 -8.20 -29.59 -2.63
C ILE A 275 -6.70 -29.39 -2.80
N GLN A 276 -5.93 -30.49 -2.87
CA GLN A 276 -4.49 -30.43 -3.09
C GLN A 276 -4.16 -29.80 -4.46
N ALA A 277 -4.90 -30.14 -5.50
CA ALA A 277 -4.75 -29.57 -6.84
C ALA A 277 -5.02 -28.06 -6.83
N LEU A 278 -6.10 -27.61 -6.19
CA LEU A 278 -6.38 -26.19 -6.05
C LEU A 278 -5.32 -25.47 -5.21
N PHE A 279 -4.81 -26.11 -4.15
CA PHE A 279 -3.69 -25.60 -3.38
C PHE A 279 -2.44 -25.38 -4.25
N THR A 280 -2.08 -26.33 -5.11
CA THR A 280 -0.93 -26.20 -6.04
C THR A 280 -1.10 -25.10 -7.10
N ILE A 281 -2.33 -24.65 -7.36
CA ILE A 281 -2.60 -23.55 -8.31
C ILE A 281 -2.59 -22.20 -7.59
N PHE A 282 -3.38 -22.07 -6.52
CA PHE A 282 -3.68 -20.77 -5.92
C PHE A 282 -2.63 -20.27 -4.94
N SER A 283 -1.99 -21.16 -4.17
CA SER A 283 -0.94 -20.75 -3.23
C SER A 283 0.24 -20.04 -3.91
N PRO A 284 0.76 -20.51 -5.06
CA PRO A 284 1.87 -19.83 -5.73
C PRO A 284 1.47 -18.61 -6.56
N LEU A 285 0.20 -18.16 -6.59
CA LEU A 285 -0.26 -17.04 -7.43
C LEU A 285 -0.25 -15.66 -6.73
N GLN A 286 0.27 -15.57 -5.51
CA GLN A 286 0.14 -14.37 -4.70
C GLN A 286 0.78 -13.11 -5.33
N GLY A 287 2.01 -13.18 -5.82
CA GLY A 287 2.68 -12.07 -6.51
C GLY A 287 1.99 -11.65 -7.80
N PHE A 288 1.37 -12.60 -8.51
CA PHE A 288 0.61 -12.31 -9.72
C PHE A 288 -0.62 -11.46 -9.40
N PHE A 289 -1.44 -11.86 -8.42
CA PHE A 289 -2.60 -11.08 -8.03
C PHE A 289 -2.20 -9.71 -7.44
N ASN A 290 -1.14 -9.67 -6.63
CA ASN A 290 -0.60 -8.42 -6.10
C ASN A 290 -0.22 -7.43 -7.21
N MET A 291 0.35 -7.92 -8.32
CA MET A 291 0.69 -7.09 -9.49
C MET A 291 -0.57 -6.49 -10.11
N TRP A 292 -1.59 -7.31 -10.37
CA TRP A 292 -2.86 -6.84 -10.93
C TRP A 292 -3.50 -5.76 -10.07
N ILE A 293 -3.49 -5.93 -8.76
CA ILE A 293 -4.07 -4.98 -7.82
C ILE A 293 -3.25 -3.69 -7.76
N TYR A 294 -1.92 -3.81 -7.72
CA TYR A 294 -1.00 -2.66 -7.68
C TYR A 294 -1.15 -1.74 -8.90
N PHE A 295 -1.32 -2.31 -10.09
CA PHE A 295 -1.43 -1.55 -11.33
C PHE A 295 -2.87 -1.15 -11.69
N ARG A 296 -3.89 -1.75 -11.08
CA ARG A 296 -5.30 -1.47 -11.39
C ARG A 296 -5.66 0.02 -11.41
N PRO A 297 -5.31 0.86 -10.42
CA PRO A 297 -5.67 2.27 -10.44
C PRO A 297 -5.02 3.06 -11.60
N ARG A 298 -3.77 2.72 -11.93
CA ARG A 298 -3.03 3.32 -13.05
C ARG A 298 -3.59 2.88 -14.38
N TYR A 299 -3.95 1.60 -14.52
CA TYR A 299 -4.58 1.08 -15.72
C TYR A 299 -5.96 1.70 -15.95
N ALA A 300 -6.75 1.89 -14.89
CA ALA A 300 -8.05 2.56 -14.99
C ALA A 300 -7.92 3.98 -15.54
N ARG A 301 -6.92 4.75 -15.09
CA ARG A 301 -6.61 6.08 -15.64
C ARG A 301 -6.13 6.01 -17.10
N TYR A 302 -5.18 5.14 -17.39
CA TYR A 302 -4.65 4.96 -18.76
C TYR A 302 -5.74 4.60 -19.77
N ARG A 303 -6.75 3.82 -19.36
CA ARG A 303 -7.90 3.45 -20.21
C ARG A 303 -8.84 4.61 -20.52
N LEU A 304 -8.91 5.64 -19.67
CA LEU A 304 -9.67 6.85 -19.95
C LEU A 304 -8.95 7.68 -21.03
N ASP A 305 -7.62 7.79 -20.95
CA ASP A 305 -6.82 8.54 -21.92
C ASP A 305 -6.64 7.80 -23.25
N HIS A 306 -6.66 6.45 -23.22
CA HIS A 306 -6.40 5.58 -24.38
C HIS A 306 -7.42 4.43 -24.48
N PRO A 307 -8.66 4.70 -24.94
CA PRO A 307 -9.75 3.72 -24.98
C PRO A 307 -9.49 2.55 -25.94
N ASP A 308 -8.64 2.74 -26.95
CA ASP A 308 -8.33 1.71 -27.96
C ASP A 308 -7.15 0.82 -27.59
N PHE A 309 -6.41 1.12 -26.51
CA PHE A 309 -5.19 0.40 -26.17
C PHE A 309 -5.45 -0.80 -25.24
N SER A 310 -4.76 -1.90 -25.55
CA SER A 310 -4.82 -3.16 -24.79
C SER A 310 -4.03 -3.10 -23.48
N ILE A 311 -4.33 -4.02 -22.57
CA ILE A 311 -3.60 -4.14 -21.29
C ILE A 311 -2.12 -4.53 -21.47
N THR A 312 -1.80 -5.31 -22.50
CA THR A 312 -0.42 -5.68 -22.81
C THR A 312 0.41 -4.45 -23.17
N ARG A 313 -0.19 -3.49 -23.88
CA ARG A 313 0.46 -2.22 -24.23
C ARG A 313 0.72 -1.36 -23.00
N PHE A 314 -0.22 -1.31 -22.05
CA PHE A 314 -0.02 -0.64 -20.77
C PHE A 314 1.16 -1.24 -19.96
N ILE A 315 1.26 -2.57 -19.89
CA ILE A 315 2.36 -3.24 -19.18
C ILE A 315 3.71 -2.92 -19.84
N CYS A 316 3.78 -2.88 -21.17
CA CYS A 316 5.00 -2.50 -21.89
C CYS A 316 5.40 -1.04 -21.64
N ASP A 317 4.43 -0.13 -21.60
CA ASP A 317 4.66 1.30 -21.35
C ASP A 317 5.10 1.56 -19.90
N CYS A 318 4.42 0.96 -18.91
CA CYS A 318 4.81 1.06 -17.48
C CYS A 318 6.14 0.37 -17.18
N GLY A 319 6.52 -0.65 -17.95
CA GLY A 319 7.75 -1.42 -17.75
C GLY A 319 9.01 -0.71 -18.25
N GLY A 320 8.85 0.47 -18.85
CA GLY A 320 9.94 1.25 -19.43
C GLY A 320 10.52 0.67 -20.71
N LEU A 321 9.92 -0.37 -21.30
CA LEU A 321 10.43 -1.02 -22.52
C LEU A 321 10.49 -0.05 -23.72
N ARG A 322 9.61 0.95 -23.76
CA ARG A 322 9.55 1.93 -24.84
C ARG A 322 10.44 3.15 -24.66
N SER A 323 10.90 3.43 -23.43
CA SER A 323 11.79 4.58 -23.17
C SER A 323 13.16 4.46 -23.85
N ARG A 324 13.59 3.23 -24.21
CA ARG A 324 14.84 2.98 -24.95
C ARG A 324 14.70 2.93 -26.48
N LEU A 325 13.49 2.73 -27.01
CA LEU A 325 13.29 2.68 -28.47
C LEU A 325 13.06 4.06 -29.10
N ARG A 326 12.95 5.11 -28.28
CA ARG A 326 12.75 6.49 -28.74
C ARG A 326 14.03 7.33 -28.78
N THR A 327 15.16 6.80 -28.34
CA THR A 327 16.47 7.51 -28.34
C THR A 327 17.33 7.23 -29.58
N SER A 328 16.83 6.52 -30.60
CA SER A 328 17.61 6.20 -31.81
C SER A 328 17.00 6.69 -33.13
N GLY A 329 16.07 7.65 -33.11
CA GLY A 329 15.53 8.20 -34.36
C GLY A 329 14.92 9.57 -34.18
N GLY A 330 15.62 10.59 -34.70
CA GLY A 330 15.03 11.86 -35.09
C GLY A 330 14.97 12.94 -34.01
N SER A 331 15.81 13.96 -34.18
CA SER A 331 15.71 15.26 -33.53
C SER A 331 14.30 15.85 -33.70
N ALA A 332 13.56 15.97 -32.60
CA ALA A 332 12.45 16.90 -32.46
C ALA A 332 12.45 17.42 -31.02
N ARG A 333 12.84 18.68 -30.88
CA ARG A 333 12.92 19.42 -29.63
C ARG A 333 11.49 19.64 -29.10
N ALA A 334 11.00 18.71 -28.28
CA ALA A 334 9.74 18.85 -27.56
C ALA A 334 10.04 19.17 -26.09
N ASN A 335 9.87 20.44 -25.71
CA ASN A 335 9.77 20.84 -24.31
C ASN A 335 8.52 20.17 -23.70
N SER A 336 8.71 19.05 -23.00
CA SER A 336 7.68 18.46 -22.16
C SER A 336 8.05 18.67 -20.70
N THR A 337 7.72 19.85 -20.18
CA THR A 337 7.37 19.99 -18.77
C THR A 337 6.09 19.19 -18.57
N TYR A 338 6.18 18.08 -17.84
CA TYR A 338 5.02 17.36 -17.32
C TYR A 338 4.25 18.29 -16.38
N ARG A 339 3.32 19.09 -16.94
CA ARG A 339 2.20 19.63 -16.17
C ARG A 339 1.24 18.47 -15.94
N VAL A 340 0.98 18.19 -14.67
CA VAL A 340 -0.14 17.38 -14.21
C VAL A 340 -1.40 17.98 -14.82
N GLY A 341 -1.97 17.28 -15.79
CA GLY A 341 -3.18 17.69 -16.50
C GLY A 341 -4.38 17.55 -15.59
N PHE A 342 -4.94 18.70 -15.21
CA PHE A 342 -6.32 18.87 -14.78
C PHE A 342 -7.24 18.55 -15.96
N ASP A 343 -8.32 17.82 -15.71
CA ASP A 343 -9.34 17.43 -16.69
C ASP A 343 -10.02 18.68 -17.31
N PRO A 344 -10.10 18.84 -18.66
CA PRO A 344 -10.67 20.03 -19.30
C PRO A 344 -12.21 20.05 -19.37
N ALA A 345 -12.92 19.08 -18.78
CA ALA A 345 -14.38 18.98 -18.89
C ALA A 345 -15.19 19.92 -17.95
N VAL A 346 -14.57 20.95 -17.35
CA VAL A 346 -15.27 21.99 -16.55
C VAL A 346 -15.00 23.40 -17.13
N ALA A 347 -14.95 23.50 -18.46
CA ALA A 347 -14.63 24.75 -19.17
C ALA A 347 -15.71 25.18 -20.18
N ASN A 348 -16.96 24.74 -20.00
CA ASN A 348 -18.10 25.25 -20.77
C ASN A 348 -19.26 25.57 -19.82
N ASP A 349 -19.08 26.62 -19.03
CA ASP A 349 -20.13 27.49 -18.50
C ASP A 349 -19.42 28.59 -17.73
N LEU A 350 -19.11 29.68 -18.41
CA LEU A 350 -18.85 31.05 -17.90
C LEU A 350 -18.35 31.91 -19.08
N HIS A 351 -19.22 32.04 -20.09
CA HIS A 351 -19.13 33.12 -21.05
C HIS A 351 -19.85 34.33 -20.45
N ASP A 352 -19.21 35.00 -19.49
CA ASP A 352 -19.43 36.42 -19.22
C ASP A 352 -18.55 36.87 -18.04
N SER A 353 -17.55 37.72 -18.33
CA SER A 353 -17.07 38.82 -17.47
C SER A 353 -15.68 39.26 -17.92
N SER A 354 -15.64 40.15 -18.91
CA SER A 354 -14.46 40.91 -19.33
C SER A 354 -14.04 42.00 -18.31
N ASN A 355 -14.08 41.73 -17.00
CA ASN A 355 -13.86 42.76 -15.95
C ASN A 355 -12.89 42.35 -14.84
N ALA A 356 -12.08 41.30 -15.03
CA ALA A 356 -11.09 40.85 -14.04
C ALA A 356 -9.64 41.31 -14.33
N ALA A 357 -9.31 41.68 -15.57
CA ALA A 357 -7.98 42.19 -15.92
C ALA A 357 -7.74 43.63 -15.44
N ASP A 358 -8.78 44.48 -15.40
CA ASP A 358 -8.68 45.87 -14.93
C ASP A 358 -8.62 46.00 -13.40
N LYS A 359 -9.06 44.98 -12.65
CA LYS A 359 -9.02 44.98 -11.17
C LYS A 359 -7.69 44.53 -10.56
N LEU A 360 -6.78 43.95 -11.34
CA LEU A 360 -5.41 43.61 -10.90
C LEU A 360 -4.40 44.74 -11.15
N SER A 361 -4.68 45.67 -12.07
CA SER A 361 -3.87 46.87 -12.31
C SER A 361 -4.02 47.91 -11.17
N SER A 362 -5.23 48.06 -10.60
CA SER A 362 -5.46 49.09 -9.56
C SER A 362 -4.98 48.72 -8.15
N LYS A 363 -4.80 47.42 -7.83
CA LYS A 363 -4.31 46.98 -6.51
C LYS A 363 -2.78 47.06 -6.36
N SER A 364 -2.02 47.03 -7.46
CA SER A 364 -0.57 47.21 -7.44
C SER A 364 -0.16 48.69 -7.29
N ALA A 365 -1.03 49.62 -7.72
CA ALA A 365 -0.82 51.06 -7.54
C ALA A 365 -1.10 51.55 -6.11
N THR A 366 -2.02 50.92 -5.38
CA THR A 366 -2.35 51.30 -3.99
C THR A 366 -1.29 50.82 -2.98
N ILE A 367 -0.63 49.68 -3.23
CA ILE A 367 0.45 49.17 -2.36
C ILE A 367 1.75 49.97 -2.53
N LYS A 368 2.00 50.56 -3.71
CA LYS A 368 3.15 51.45 -3.95
C LYS A 368 2.97 52.89 -3.44
N LYS A 369 1.75 53.33 -3.10
CA LYS A 369 1.47 54.69 -2.59
C LYS A 369 1.43 54.81 -1.06
N LEU A 370 1.46 53.69 -0.32
CA LEU A 370 1.53 53.68 1.15
C LEU A 370 2.95 53.50 1.71
N ALA A 371 3.97 53.33 0.84
CA ALA A 371 5.37 53.17 1.23
C ALA A 371 6.21 54.47 1.10
N THR A 372 5.60 55.62 0.74
CA THR A 372 6.32 56.89 0.53
C THR A 372 5.62 58.11 1.14
N ASN A 373 5.05 58.00 2.35
CA ASN A 373 4.77 59.18 3.17
C ASN A 373 4.69 58.79 4.65
N GLY A 374 5.62 59.27 5.45
CA GLY A 374 5.67 59.05 6.89
C GLY A 374 7.09 59.17 7.44
N ASP A 375 7.71 60.34 7.25
CA ASP A 375 8.88 60.75 8.02
C ASP A 375 8.46 60.81 9.50
N ASN A 376 9.05 59.95 10.34
CA ASN A 376 9.21 60.26 11.75
C ASN A 376 10.48 59.58 12.26
N ARG A 377 11.57 60.28 12.03
CA ARG A 377 12.82 60.19 12.75
C ARG A 377 12.58 60.47 14.25
N HIS A 378 12.43 59.43 15.05
CA HIS A 378 13.01 59.35 16.40
C HIS A 378 12.88 57.92 16.93
N CYS A 379 13.88 57.48 17.69
CA CYS A 379 14.02 56.13 18.27
C CYS A 379 14.61 55.04 17.35
N ARG A 380 15.82 55.29 16.84
CA ARG A 380 16.82 54.22 16.68
C ARG A 380 18.17 54.74 17.15
N ASN A 381 18.51 54.43 18.39
CA ASN A 381 19.86 54.16 18.88
C ASN A 381 19.76 53.83 20.37
N SER A 382 19.84 52.55 20.72
CA SER A 382 20.84 52.05 21.68
C SER A 382 20.61 50.57 21.97
N THR A 383 21.72 49.86 21.83
CA THR A 383 22.02 48.49 22.24
C THR A 383 21.80 48.23 23.73
N MET A 384 21.36 46.99 24.02
CA MET A 384 21.60 46.18 25.23
C MET A 384 21.54 46.85 26.62
N LYS A 385 20.68 46.31 27.50
CA LYS A 385 21.12 45.59 28.71
C LYS A 385 19.93 45.02 29.50
N VAL A 386 20.15 43.80 30.01
CA VAL A 386 19.36 43.15 31.06
C VAL A 386 19.70 43.80 32.39
N VAL A 387 18.69 44.21 33.16
CA VAL A 387 18.79 44.47 34.61
C VAL A 387 17.50 43.96 35.26
N ALA A 388 17.65 43.15 36.30
CA ALA A 388 16.59 42.74 37.22
C ALA A 388 16.45 43.79 38.34
N GLY A 389 15.23 44.04 38.79
CA GLY A 389 14.94 44.90 39.94
C GLY A 389 13.54 44.61 40.47
N GLU A 390 13.49 44.32 41.77
CA GLU A 390 12.30 44.11 42.60
C GLU A 390 11.54 45.44 42.85
N ASP A 391 10.36 45.27 43.44
CA ASP A 391 9.47 46.27 44.08
C ASP A 391 8.27 46.83 43.30
N GLY A 392 7.11 46.35 43.76
CA GLY A 392 5.88 47.08 44.10
C GLY A 392 5.41 48.28 43.30
N GLY A 393 4.16 48.17 42.82
CA GLY A 393 3.25 49.31 42.59
C GLY A 393 2.89 49.51 41.12
N ILE A 394 1.67 49.14 40.74
CA ILE A 394 1.07 49.52 39.45
C ILE A 394 0.11 50.67 39.72
N GLU A 395 0.49 51.88 39.32
CA GLU A 395 -0.45 52.94 38.93
C GLU A 395 -0.78 52.75 37.44
N GLU A 396 -2.06 52.83 37.10
CA GLU A 396 -2.56 52.82 35.73
C GLU A 396 -2.26 54.16 35.02
N GLU A 397 -1.51 54.11 33.92
CA GLU A 397 -1.51 55.19 32.92
C GLU A 397 -1.81 54.60 31.53
N ASN A 398 -2.87 55.12 30.91
CA ASN A 398 -3.47 54.65 29.67
C ASN A 398 -2.58 54.95 28.45
N ASP A 399 -2.08 53.90 27.78
CA ASP A 399 -1.39 54.01 26.50
C ASP A 399 -2.28 53.46 25.36
N PRO A 400 -2.61 54.25 24.32
CA PRO A 400 -3.56 53.86 23.27
C PRO A 400 -2.87 53.01 22.20
N CYS A 401 -2.44 51.79 22.55
CA CYS A 401 -1.90 50.85 21.57
C CYS A 401 -2.25 49.37 21.86
N GLN A 402 -3.40 49.11 22.48
CA GLN A 402 -3.98 47.76 22.59
C GLN A 402 -5.41 47.71 22.03
N ARG A 403 -5.54 47.38 20.75
CA ARG A 403 -6.74 46.72 20.19
C ARG A 403 -6.45 46.19 18.80
N GLN A 404 -6.02 44.94 18.71
CA GLN A 404 -6.42 43.93 17.70
C GLN A 404 -5.42 42.76 17.68
N SER A 405 -5.66 41.75 18.52
CA SER A 405 -5.04 40.43 18.34
C SER A 405 -5.72 39.36 19.20
N THR A 406 -6.93 38.96 18.79
CA THR A 406 -7.49 37.65 19.15
C THR A 406 -8.12 37.00 17.93
N VAL A 407 -7.27 36.50 17.03
CA VAL A 407 -7.66 35.44 16.08
C VAL A 407 -7.22 34.12 16.69
N ARG A 408 -8.18 33.22 16.91
CA ARG A 408 -7.94 31.89 17.46
C ARG A 408 -6.97 31.10 16.58
N PHE A 409 -5.83 30.70 17.14
CA PHE A 409 -4.83 29.81 16.53
C PHE A 409 -5.33 28.36 16.29
N ALA A 410 -6.60 28.05 16.57
CA ALA A 410 -7.17 26.71 16.39
C ALA A 410 -7.57 26.42 14.93
N ASP A 411 -8.02 27.43 14.16
CA ASP A 411 -8.61 27.19 12.83
C ASP A 411 -7.57 27.12 11.69
N VAL A 412 -6.38 27.72 11.90
CA VAL A 412 -5.28 27.67 10.92
C VAL A 412 -4.60 26.29 10.90
N ASN A 413 -4.53 25.61 12.04
CA ASN A 413 -3.95 24.26 12.12
C ASN A 413 -4.85 23.20 11.46
N ILE A 414 -6.17 23.40 11.45
CA ILE A 414 -7.13 22.47 10.82
C ILE A 414 -7.11 22.62 9.30
N GLY A 415 -6.96 23.84 8.77
CA GLY A 415 -6.90 24.11 7.33
C GLY A 415 -5.68 23.48 6.64
N ILE A 416 -4.51 23.52 7.28
CA ILE A 416 -3.26 22.89 6.79
C ILE A 416 -3.29 21.36 6.95
N GLU A 417 -4.14 20.86 7.86
CA GLU A 417 -4.33 19.44 8.12
C GLU A 417 -5.13 18.71 7.03
N GLU A 418 -6.08 19.41 6.41
CA GLU A 418 -7.05 18.85 5.47
C GLU A 418 -6.58 18.86 4.02
N GLU A 419 -5.79 19.86 3.62
CA GLU A 419 -5.20 19.98 2.26
C GLU A 419 -4.25 18.82 1.92
N LYS A 420 -3.62 18.19 2.92
CA LYS A 420 -2.65 17.09 2.72
C LYS A 420 -3.25 15.69 2.74
N VAL A 421 -4.50 15.55 3.21
CA VAL A 421 -5.24 14.29 3.07
C VAL A 421 -5.70 14.10 1.61
N GLU A 422 -5.95 15.19 0.88
CA GLU A 422 -6.17 15.18 -0.57
C GLU A 422 -4.90 14.75 -1.32
N GLU A 423 -3.72 15.20 -0.88
CA GLU A 423 -2.44 14.74 -1.41
C GLU A 423 -2.25 13.21 -1.21
N ILE A 424 -2.65 12.65 -0.06
CA ILE A 424 -2.59 11.19 0.19
C ILE A 424 -3.62 10.41 -0.65
N ALA A 425 -4.78 11.00 -0.95
CA ALA A 425 -5.78 10.41 -1.84
C ALA A 425 -5.34 10.37 -3.31
N ASP A 426 -4.54 11.35 -3.73
CA ASP A 426 -3.90 11.38 -5.05
C ASP A 426 -2.55 10.62 -5.07
N MET A 427 -1.92 10.42 -3.89
CA MET A 427 -0.65 9.70 -3.72
C MET A 427 -0.77 8.21 -3.41
N ILE A 428 -1.88 7.73 -2.86
CA ILE A 428 -2.25 6.31 -2.96
C ILE A 428 -2.77 6.18 -4.39
N PRO A 429 -1.93 5.64 -5.29
CA PRO A 429 -2.16 5.77 -6.72
C PRO A 429 -3.43 5.05 -7.16
#